data_AF-A0A2U0SGW8-F1
#
_entry.id   AF-A0A2U0SGW8-F1
#
_cell.length_a   1.000
_cell.length_b   1.000
_cell.length_c   1.000
_cell.angle_alpha   90.00
_cell.angle_beta   90.00
_cell.angle_gamma   90.00
#
_symmetry.space_group_name_H-M   'P 1'
#
loop_
_entity.id
_entity.type
_entity.pdbx_description
1 polymer ?
#
loop_
_entity_poly.entity_id
_entity_poly.type
_entity_poly.pdbx_seq_one_letter_code
_entity_poly.pdbx_strand_id
1 'polypeptide(L)'
;MSVAHRRRQANGPQLFYGLRYHIHITTEEEDITFHDQVGYWLWEPATGLVQTLAIPRGQVALASGSAAADADEIVASSVRGATENGICSTTFLDQAFRTDSYRITIRFHAYGSWSYVTDTELLVEGQQLPFKHQDRNMLHRVGPARPNPWLAILQKRHGGDASVA
;
A
#
# COMPACT_ATOMS: atom_id res chain seq x y z
N MET A 1 2.55 12.68 -4.57
CA MET A 1 2.27 12.15 -5.94
C MET A 1 2.47 10.64 -5.95
N SER A 2 1.42 9.82 -6.14
CA SER A 2 1.55 8.35 -6.17
C SER A 2 1.91 7.85 -7.58
N VAL A 3 3.03 7.14 -7.73
CA VAL A 3 3.47 6.57 -9.01
C VAL A 3 3.06 5.10 -9.13
N ALA A 4 1.80 4.91 -9.53
CA ALA A 4 1.16 3.62 -9.83
C ALA A 4 1.83 2.89 -11.02
N HIS A 5 2.39 1.70 -10.81
CA HIS A 5 2.84 0.79 -11.88
C HIS A 5 2.14 -0.58 -11.78
N ARG A 6 1.36 -0.98 -12.80
CA ARG A 6 0.69 -2.30 -12.86
C ARG A 6 1.68 -3.40 -13.27
N ARG A 7 2.10 -4.34 -12.42
CA ARG A 7 2.95 -5.51 -12.76
C ARG A 7 2.17 -6.82 -12.65
N ARG A 8 2.51 -7.81 -13.46
CA ARG A 8 2.16 -9.22 -13.20
C ARG A 8 3.43 -9.94 -12.75
N GLN A 9 3.41 -10.58 -11.59
CA GLN A 9 4.54 -11.35 -11.08
C GLN A 9 4.06 -12.78 -10.80
N ALA A 10 4.65 -13.75 -11.50
CA ALA A 10 4.41 -15.16 -11.23
C ALA A 10 5.24 -15.58 -10.01
N ASN A 11 4.58 -16.24 -9.05
CA ASN A 11 5.19 -16.84 -7.87
C ASN A 11 4.75 -18.32 -7.81
N GLY A 12 5.32 -19.14 -8.70
CA GLY A 12 4.80 -20.49 -8.94
C GLY A 12 3.38 -20.45 -9.53
N PRO A 13 2.37 -21.10 -8.92
CA PRO A 13 0.99 -21.08 -9.41
C PRO A 13 0.29 -19.73 -9.20
N GLN A 14 0.83 -18.86 -8.34
CA GLN A 14 0.24 -17.56 -7.99
C GLN A 14 0.60 -16.48 -9.00
N LEU A 15 -0.37 -15.63 -9.34
CA LEU A 15 -0.20 -14.53 -10.29
C LEU A 15 -0.80 -13.23 -9.75
N PHE A 16 0.04 -12.41 -9.13
CA PHE A 16 -0.40 -11.12 -8.61
C PHE A 16 -0.52 -10.06 -9.70
N TYR A 17 -1.62 -9.31 -9.67
CA TYR A 17 -1.74 -7.97 -10.22
C TYR A 17 -1.20 -6.98 -9.19
N GLY A 18 0.01 -6.48 -9.43
CA GLY A 18 0.73 -5.59 -8.54
C GLY A 18 0.62 -4.13 -8.93
N LEU A 19 0.47 -3.25 -7.94
CA LEU A 19 0.51 -1.80 -8.05
C LEU A 19 1.60 -1.29 -7.11
N ARG A 20 2.73 -0.81 -7.65
CA ARG A 20 3.72 -0.09 -6.84
C ARG A 20 3.13 1.25 -6.39
N TYR A 21 3.33 1.63 -5.14
CA TYR A 21 2.92 2.94 -4.62
C TYR A 21 4.03 3.59 -3.78
N HIS A 22 3.88 4.90 -3.58
CA HIS A 22 4.67 5.73 -2.70
C HIS A 22 3.73 6.77 -2.06
N ILE A 23 3.71 6.81 -0.74
CA ILE A 23 3.03 7.81 0.07
C ILE A 23 4.10 8.74 0.63
N HIS A 24 3.89 10.03 0.43
CA HIS A 24 4.75 11.09 0.95
C HIS A 24 3.83 12.17 1.50
N ILE A 25 3.93 12.41 2.81
CA ILE A 25 3.12 13.37 3.56
C ILE A 25 4.06 14.41 4.15
N THR A 26 3.74 15.67 3.92
CA THR A 26 4.39 16.84 4.51
C THR A 26 3.39 17.55 5.41
N THR A 27 3.88 18.37 6.32
CA THR A 27 3.06 19.31 7.11
C THR A 27 3.00 20.66 6.41
N GLU A 28 1.92 21.42 6.62
CA GLU A 28 1.86 22.81 6.12
C GLU A 28 2.79 23.75 6.91
N GLU A 29 3.02 23.42 8.18
CA GLU A 29 3.76 24.25 9.15
C GLU A 29 5.28 24.11 9.01
N GLU A 30 5.75 23.01 8.44
CA GLU A 30 7.17 22.70 8.30
C GLU A 30 7.43 22.02 6.94
N ASP A 31 8.46 22.46 6.22
CA ASP A 31 8.93 21.88 4.96
C ASP A 31 9.67 20.52 5.19
N ILE A 32 9.19 19.71 6.12
CA ILE A 32 9.76 18.41 6.45
C ILE A 32 8.85 17.28 5.99
N THR A 33 9.46 16.12 5.75
CA THR A 33 8.72 14.89 5.50
C THR A 33 8.20 14.34 6.82
N PHE A 34 6.89 14.39 7.01
CA PHE A 34 6.22 13.86 8.20
C PHE A 34 6.05 12.34 8.11
N HIS A 35 5.70 11.85 6.91
CA HIS A 35 5.56 10.42 6.66
C HIS A 35 6.03 10.06 5.26
N ASP A 36 6.79 8.97 5.16
CA ASP A 36 7.21 8.37 3.91
C ASP A 36 6.95 6.87 3.98
N GLN A 37 6.36 6.31 2.93
CA GLN A 37 6.05 4.89 2.87
C GLN A 37 6.05 4.40 1.42
N VAL A 38 6.71 3.28 1.18
CA VAL A 38 6.75 2.62 -0.13
C VAL A 38 6.27 1.19 -0.04
N GLY A 39 5.73 0.66 -1.14
CA GLY A 39 5.34 -0.74 -1.20
C GLY A 39 4.56 -1.11 -2.45
N TYR A 40 3.83 -2.22 -2.34
CA TYR A 40 2.99 -2.77 -3.39
C TYR A 40 1.61 -3.09 -2.84
N TRP A 41 0.57 -2.80 -3.61
CA TRP A 41 -0.69 -3.53 -3.53
C TRP A 41 -0.63 -4.70 -4.49
N LEU A 42 -0.95 -5.89 -4.03
CA LEU A 42 -0.91 -7.14 -4.79
C LEU A 42 -2.29 -7.77 -4.69
N TRP A 43 -2.84 -8.22 -5.80
CA TRP A 43 -4.15 -8.86 -5.79
C TRP A 43 -4.20 -10.03 -6.76
N GLU A 44 -4.89 -11.10 -6.38
CA GLU A 44 -5.38 -12.13 -7.30
C GLU A 44 -6.73 -12.67 -6.83
N PRO A 45 -7.54 -13.27 -7.72
CA PRO A 45 -8.85 -13.79 -7.33
C PRO A 45 -8.81 -14.90 -6.28
N ALA A 46 -7.75 -15.71 -6.27
CA ALA A 46 -7.66 -16.90 -5.42
C ALA A 46 -7.30 -16.59 -3.96
N THR A 47 -6.38 -15.65 -3.73
CA THR A 47 -5.85 -15.34 -2.38
C THR A 47 -6.18 -13.93 -1.91
N GLY A 48 -6.86 -13.13 -2.73
CA GLY A 48 -7.28 -11.79 -2.35
C GLY A 48 -6.16 -10.76 -2.41
N LEU A 49 -6.17 -9.84 -1.44
CA LEU A 49 -5.39 -8.61 -1.42
C LEU A 49 -4.24 -8.70 -0.42
N VAL A 50 -3.06 -8.23 -0.84
CA VAL A 50 -1.89 -8.05 0.03
C VAL A 50 -1.31 -6.67 -0.19
N GLN A 51 -1.04 -5.95 0.89
CA GLN A 51 -0.28 -4.72 0.90
C GLN A 51 1.07 -4.98 1.55
N THR A 52 2.14 -4.68 0.84
CA THR A 52 3.45 -4.50 1.47
C THR A 52 3.62 -3.02 1.81
N LEU A 53 4.22 -2.73 2.96
CA LEU A 53 4.63 -1.39 3.31
C LEU A 53 5.99 -1.40 4.02
N ALA A 54 6.85 -0.47 3.64
CA ALA A 54 8.11 -0.18 4.28
C ALA A 54 8.18 1.32 4.58
N ILE A 55 8.49 1.63 5.84
CA ILE A 55 8.57 2.99 6.35
C ILE A 55 10.04 3.24 6.72
N PRO A 56 10.68 4.31 6.23
CA PRO A 56 12.12 4.56 6.41
C PRO A 56 12.50 5.01 7.83
N ARG A 57 11.67 4.66 8.83
CA ARG A 57 11.99 4.69 10.26
C ARG A 57 12.40 3.32 10.82
N GLY A 58 12.47 2.29 9.97
CA GLY A 58 12.83 0.93 10.36
C GLY A 58 11.63 0.05 10.71
N GLN A 59 10.53 0.18 9.97
CA GLN A 59 9.33 -0.65 10.14
C GLN A 59 8.83 -1.17 8.80
N VAL A 60 8.40 -2.43 8.79
CA VAL A 60 7.73 -3.07 7.65
C VAL A 60 6.48 -3.81 8.12
N ALA A 61 5.48 -3.90 7.26
CA ALA A 61 4.32 -4.76 7.49
C ALA A 61 3.83 -5.42 6.19
N LEU A 62 3.27 -6.61 6.35
CA LEU A 62 2.49 -7.31 5.33
C LEU A 62 1.03 -7.33 5.79
N ALA A 63 0.19 -6.50 5.19
CA ALA A 63 -1.23 -6.46 5.51
C ALA A 63 -2.01 -7.27 4.46
N SER A 64 -2.89 -8.15 4.91
CA SER A 64 -3.67 -9.02 4.04
C SER A 64 -5.17 -8.75 4.20
N GLY A 65 -5.93 -9.05 3.16
CA GLY A 65 -7.38 -8.90 3.14
C GLY A 65 -8.02 -9.56 1.93
N SER A 66 -9.31 -9.32 1.72
CA SER A 66 -10.05 -9.81 0.56
C SER A 66 -10.74 -8.65 -0.15
N ALA A 67 -10.81 -8.74 -1.47
CA ALA A 67 -11.47 -7.76 -2.32
C ALA A 67 -11.94 -8.46 -3.60
N ALA A 68 -13.19 -8.22 -3.99
CA ALA A 68 -13.68 -8.58 -5.32
C ALA A 68 -13.01 -7.70 -6.39
N ALA A 69 -13.03 -8.15 -7.64
CA ALA A 69 -12.41 -7.41 -8.76
C ALA A 69 -13.05 -6.03 -9.01
N ASP A 70 -14.32 -5.88 -8.61
CA ASP A 70 -15.16 -4.70 -8.75
C ASP A 70 -15.49 -4.03 -7.41
N ALA A 71 -14.76 -4.37 -6.34
CA ALA A 71 -14.98 -3.79 -5.02
C ALA A 71 -14.71 -2.26 -5.01
N ASP A 72 -15.64 -1.53 -4.42
CA ASP A 72 -15.54 -0.08 -4.14
C ASP A 72 -14.91 0.20 -2.76
N GLU A 73 -14.83 -0.80 -1.89
CA GLU A 73 -14.09 -0.78 -0.64
C GLU A 73 -13.08 -1.92 -0.58
N ILE A 74 -11.86 -1.62 -0.14
CA ILE A 74 -10.86 -2.64 0.19
C ILE A 74 -10.34 -2.44 1.60
N VAL A 75 -10.10 -3.57 2.27
CA VAL A 75 -9.56 -3.61 3.63
C VAL A 75 -8.35 -4.52 3.65
N ALA A 76 -7.28 -4.08 4.31
CA ALA A 76 -6.13 -4.92 4.63
C ALA A 76 -5.73 -4.71 6.08
N SER A 77 -5.25 -5.77 6.73
CA SER A 77 -4.79 -5.70 8.12
C SER A 77 -3.56 -6.56 8.37
N SER A 78 -2.75 -6.14 9.34
CA SER A 78 -1.55 -6.81 9.82
C SER A 78 -1.54 -6.84 11.34
N VAL A 79 -1.00 -7.91 11.91
CA VAL A 79 -0.88 -8.10 13.36
C VAL A 79 0.55 -8.49 13.69
N ARG A 80 1.14 -7.88 14.71
CA ARG A 80 2.48 -8.19 15.16
C ARG A 80 2.60 -9.65 15.58
N GLY A 81 3.70 -10.30 15.20
CA GLY A 81 3.99 -11.70 15.54
C GLY A 81 3.38 -12.73 14.58
N ALA A 82 2.46 -12.32 13.70
CA ALA A 82 2.01 -13.19 12.62
C ALA A 82 3.10 -13.38 11.57
N THR A 83 3.22 -14.59 11.01
CA THR A 83 4.19 -14.91 9.95
C THR A 83 3.63 -14.70 8.55
N GLU A 84 2.29 -14.69 8.41
CA GLU A 84 1.58 -14.59 7.13
C GLU A 84 0.99 -13.20 6.84
N ASN A 85 0.93 -12.33 7.85
CA ASN A 85 0.48 -10.93 7.75
C ASN A 85 1.08 -10.08 8.90
N GLY A 86 2.40 -10.19 9.06
CA GLY A 86 3.14 -9.66 10.21
C GLY A 86 3.63 -8.22 10.12
N ILE A 87 3.99 -7.68 11.29
CA ILE A 87 4.68 -6.39 11.48
C ILE A 87 6.06 -6.67 12.08
N CYS A 88 7.10 -6.07 11.51
CA CYS A 88 8.47 -6.11 12.03
C CYS A 88 9.02 -4.69 12.19
N SER A 89 9.76 -4.45 13.27
CA SER A 89 10.32 -3.13 13.61
C SER A 89 11.73 -3.27 14.18
N THR A 90 12.53 -2.20 14.09
CA THR A 90 13.83 -2.10 14.76
C THR A 90 13.66 -2.05 16.29
N THR A 91 14.74 -2.36 17.02
CA THR A 91 14.75 -2.38 18.50
C THR A 91 14.21 -1.11 19.12
N PHE A 92 14.60 0.06 18.61
CA PHE A 92 14.13 1.34 19.14
C PHE A 92 12.62 1.47 19.03
N LEU A 93 12.05 1.18 17.86
CA LEU A 93 10.59 1.24 17.67
C LEU A 93 9.87 0.18 18.50
N ASP A 94 10.44 -1.02 18.62
CA ASP A 94 9.83 -2.09 19.42
C ASP A 94 9.75 -1.75 20.92
N GLN A 95 10.67 -0.91 21.41
CA GLN A 95 10.69 -0.44 22.79
C GLN A 95 9.87 0.84 22.99
N ALA A 96 10.05 1.85 22.14
CA ALA A 96 9.51 3.19 22.34
C ALA A 96 8.11 3.39 21.72
N PHE A 97 7.83 2.75 20.58
CA PHE A 97 6.64 2.98 19.74
C PHE A 97 6.17 1.69 19.07
N ARG A 98 5.96 0.64 19.86
CA ARG A 98 5.66 -0.71 19.35
C ARG A 98 4.33 -0.70 18.62
N THR A 99 4.30 -1.22 17.40
CA THR A 99 3.05 -1.37 16.63
C THR A 99 2.51 -2.79 16.76
N ASP A 100 1.34 -2.92 17.36
CA ASP A 100 0.70 -4.23 17.61
C ASP A 100 -0.27 -4.61 16.50
N SER A 101 -1.00 -3.63 15.95
CA SER A 101 -1.88 -3.87 14.81
C SER A 101 -1.91 -2.69 13.85
N TYR A 102 -2.18 -3.00 12.60
CA TYR A 102 -2.42 -2.05 11.52
C TYR A 102 -3.63 -2.51 10.72
N ARG A 103 -4.54 -1.60 10.42
CA ARG A 103 -5.66 -1.81 9.50
C ARG A 103 -5.78 -0.59 8.60
N ILE A 104 -6.04 -0.83 7.32
CA ILE A 104 -6.39 0.23 6.37
C ILE A 104 -7.70 -0.13 5.69
N THR A 105 -8.59 0.86 5.58
CA THR A 105 -9.77 0.81 4.72
C THR A 105 -9.61 1.86 3.65
N ILE A 106 -9.73 1.48 2.38
CA ILE A 106 -9.77 2.40 1.25
C ILE A 106 -11.15 2.31 0.62
N ARG A 107 -11.75 3.47 0.34
CA ARG A 107 -13.02 3.59 -0.39
C ARG A 107 -12.79 4.35 -1.68
N PHE A 108 -13.23 3.78 -2.79
CA PHE A 108 -13.18 4.39 -4.11
C PHE A 108 -14.51 5.10 -4.37
N HIS A 109 -14.42 6.33 -4.83
CA HIS A 109 -15.58 7.18 -5.09
C HIS A 109 -15.69 7.48 -6.59
N ALA A 110 -16.81 8.09 -6.98
CA ALA A 110 -16.99 8.58 -8.33
C ALA A 110 -15.92 9.62 -8.71
N TYR A 111 -15.71 9.80 -10.02
CA TYR A 111 -14.83 10.84 -10.57
C TYR A 111 -13.35 10.73 -10.14
N GLY A 112 -12.90 9.55 -9.72
CA GLY A 112 -11.49 9.27 -9.45
C GLY A 112 -10.97 9.85 -8.14
N SER A 113 -11.86 10.15 -7.19
CA SER A 113 -11.47 10.35 -5.80
C SER A 113 -11.51 9.03 -5.02
N TRP A 114 -10.76 8.99 -3.93
CA TRP A 114 -10.77 7.89 -2.98
C TRP A 114 -10.42 8.41 -1.59
N SER A 115 -10.86 7.73 -0.55
CA SER A 115 -10.49 8.04 0.83
C SER A 115 -9.86 6.84 1.50
N TYR A 116 -9.09 7.10 2.56
CA TYR A 116 -8.61 6.05 3.43
C TYR A 116 -8.84 6.39 4.90
N VAL A 117 -8.92 5.33 5.71
CA VAL A 117 -8.75 5.38 7.16
C VAL A 117 -7.75 4.30 7.54
N THR A 118 -6.71 4.68 8.28
CA THR A 118 -5.78 3.75 8.90
C THR A 118 -6.02 3.74 10.40
N ASP A 119 -6.16 2.55 10.98
CA ASP A 119 -6.23 2.32 12.42
C ASP A 119 -4.97 1.57 12.85
N THR A 120 -4.23 2.13 13.79
CA THR A 120 -2.98 1.54 14.30
C THR A 120 -3.04 1.50 15.82
N GLU A 121 -2.75 0.33 16.40
CA GLU A 121 -2.59 0.21 17.85
C GLU A 121 -1.11 0.24 18.20
N LEU A 122 -0.72 1.21 19.02
CA LEU A 122 0.64 1.44 19.46
C LEU A 122 0.76 1.23 20.96
N LEU A 123 1.81 0.55 21.41
CA LEU A 123 2.30 0.71 22.78
C LEU A 123 3.42 1.73 22.78
N VAL A 124 3.19 2.83 23.49
CA VAL A 124 4.15 3.92 23.65
C VAL A 124 4.83 3.76 24.99
N GLU A 125 6.16 3.86 25.03
CA GLU A 125 6.92 3.79 26.27
C GLU A 125 6.37 4.79 27.31
N GLY A 126 6.16 4.31 28.54
CA GLY A 126 5.58 5.10 29.62
C GLY A 126 4.04 5.17 29.63
N GLN A 127 3.34 4.66 28.60
CA GLN A 127 1.88 4.57 28.60
C GLN A 127 1.40 3.17 29.02
N GLN A 128 0.47 3.13 29.97
CA GLN A 128 -0.13 1.89 30.49
C GLN A 128 -1.16 1.28 29.52
N LEU A 129 -1.83 2.12 28.73
CA LEU A 129 -2.90 1.72 27.83
C LEU A 129 -2.43 1.82 26.37
N PRO A 130 -2.91 0.93 25.48
CA PRO A 130 -2.65 1.06 24.06
C PRO A 130 -3.13 2.41 23.52
N PHE A 131 -2.26 3.07 22.76
CA PHE A 131 -2.57 4.28 22.02
C PHE A 131 -3.20 3.91 20.68
N LYS A 132 -4.48 4.25 20.52
CA LYS A 132 -5.22 4.08 19.26
C LYS A 132 -4.97 5.28 18.36
N HIS A 133 -4.10 5.10 17.39
CA HIS A 133 -3.82 6.10 16.38
C HIS A 133 -4.72 5.89 15.16
N GLN A 134 -5.36 6.96 14.69
CA GLN A 134 -6.13 6.95 13.46
C GLN A 134 -5.66 8.08 12.54
N ASP A 135 -5.38 7.74 11.27
CA ASP A 135 -5.16 8.71 10.20
C ASP A 135 -6.22 8.53 9.10
N ARG A 136 -6.61 9.64 8.46
CA ARG A 136 -7.63 9.66 7.41
C ARG A 136 -7.38 10.78 6.43
N ASN A 137 -7.63 10.49 5.15
CA ASN A 137 -7.54 11.51 4.11
C ASN A 137 -8.44 11.19 2.91
N MET A 138 -8.67 12.20 2.06
CA MET A 138 -9.35 12.08 0.77
C MET A 138 -8.41 12.58 -0.33
N LEU A 139 -8.24 11.78 -1.37
CA LEU A 139 -7.33 12.05 -2.47
C LEU A 139 -8.08 12.11 -3.79
N HIS A 140 -7.56 12.92 -4.69
CA HIS A 140 -8.05 13.04 -6.06
C HIS A 140 -6.97 12.58 -7.04
N ARG A 141 -7.38 11.87 -8.08
CA ARG A 141 -6.49 11.47 -9.16
C ARG A 141 -6.01 12.68 -9.96
N VAL A 142 -4.69 12.85 -10.03
CA VAL A 142 -4.04 13.94 -10.79
C VAL A 142 -3.53 13.52 -12.18
N GLY A 143 -3.63 12.24 -12.53
CA GLY A 143 -3.16 11.72 -13.82
C GLY A 143 -3.38 10.22 -13.99
N PRO A 144 -3.18 9.66 -15.20
CA PRO A 144 -3.25 8.22 -15.42
C PRO A 144 -2.13 7.45 -14.71
N ALA A 145 -2.44 6.19 -14.37
CA ALA A 145 -1.42 5.26 -13.90
C ALA A 145 -0.37 5.03 -14.99
N ARG A 146 0.90 4.90 -14.59
CA ARG A 146 1.99 4.62 -15.53
C ARG A 146 2.05 3.12 -15.77
N PRO A 147 2.07 2.64 -17.03
CA PRO A 147 2.25 1.22 -17.29
C PRO A 147 3.63 0.78 -16.77
N ASN A 148 3.75 -0.49 -16.39
CA ASN A 148 5.08 -1.03 -16.10
C ASN A 148 5.96 -0.97 -17.37
N PRO A 149 7.30 -0.88 -17.24
CA PRO A 149 8.19 -0.80 -18.40
C PRO A 149 8.04 -1.93 -19.42
N TRP A 150 7.73 -3.15 -18.96
CA TRP A 150 7.50 -4.29 -19.84
C TRP A 150 6.23 -4.13 -20.70
N LEU A 151 5.13 -3.66 -20.12
CA LEU A 151 3.90 -3.37 -20.86
C LEU A 151 4.14 -2.25 -21.88
N ALA A 152 4.91 -1.23 -21.52
CA ALA A 152 5.30 -0.18 -22.46
C ALA A 152 6.13 -0.73 -23.64
N ILE A 153 7.03 -1.70 -23.39
CA ILE A 153 7.80 -2.38 -24.44
C ILE A 153 6.88 -3.19 -25.36
N LEU A 154 5.93 -3.96 -24.81
CA LEU A 154 4.97 -4.72 -25.62
C LEU A 154 4.11 -3.81 -26.50
N GLN A 155 3.59 -2.72 -25.94
CA GLN A 155 2.80 -1.76 -26.69
C GLN A 155 3.59 -1.15 -27.86
N LYS A 156 4.88 -0.87 -27.68
CA LYS A 156 5.76 -0.42 -28.77
C LYS A 156 5.97 -1.48 -29.85
N ARG A 157 6.14 -2.76 -29.47
CA ARG A 157 6.31 -3.86 -30.42
C ARG A 157 5.06 -4.08 -31.27
N HIS A 158 3.88 -4.11 -30.65
CA HIS A 158 2.62 -4.30 -31.36
C HIS A 158 2.14 -3.07 -32.14
N GLY A 159 2.59 -1.86 -31.77
CA GLY A 159 2.33 -0.63 -32.53
C GLY A 159 3.26 -0.43 -33.75
N GLY A 160 4.32 -1.23 -33.90
CA GLY A 160 5.26 -1.16 -35.01
C GLY A 160 4.90 -2.03 -36.22
N ASP A 161 4.00 -3.00 -36.07
CA ASP A 161 3.59 -3.91 -37.15
C ASP A 161 2.46 -3.36 -38.05
N ALA A 162 1.92 -2.18 -37.77
CA ALA A 162 0.81 -1.59 -38.52
C ALA A 162 1.24 -0.79 -39.77
N SER A 163 2.50 -0.87 -40.21
CA SER A 163 3.01 -0.12 -41.37
C SER A 163 3.55 -0.97 -42.53
N VAL A 164 3.22 -2.26 -42.60
CA VAL A 164 3.53 -3.09 -43.78
C VAL A 164 2.34 -4.01 -44.09
N ALA A 165 1.33 -3.46 -44.77
CA ALA A 165 0.40 -4.17 -45.66
C ALA A 165 -0.25 -3.15 -46.61
#